data_AF-A0A6L9LKM1-F1
#
_entry.id   AF-A0A6L9LKM1-F1
#
_cell.length_a   1.000
_cell.length_b   1.000
_cell.length_c   1.000
_cell.angle_alpha   90.00
_cell.angle_beta   90.00
_cell.angle_gamma   90.00
#
_symmetry.space_group_name_H-M   'P 1'
#
loop_
_entity.id
_entity.type
_entity.pdbx_description
1 polymer ?
#
loop_
_entity_poly.entity_id
_entity_poly.type
_entity_poly.pdbx_seq_one_letter_code
_entity_poly.pdbx_strand_id
1 'polypeptide(L)'
;MLQALRTIPPAEAQKVLVVLTERLLPNPFDQYSYDIDPALLTITQKEVRNRVYVQDNDNSDKARSKMLTFISNEISTQILTYDRKQNAKERLLKKGLLPLNKYELVFNPTFKEFEQFSIRKSHVESSFAKPDSVYHVHIDDKVTIILFATIFNNDDPNHKFMLLSIGITDKNKIVITSALRIYYSDIEYSNDFNLNQMLIAFLEKYALLSRTPNEDSSMERILVDYAVINTFDIKKFKGGETFNFNILKSYNPENSRYASAAYVFKTEFKTTIKLYYAFIINADKYTQDLSKHGVLVSL
;
A
#
# COMPACT_ATOMS: atom_id res chain seq x y z
N MET A 1 -20.61 -9.89 -22.32
CA MET A 1 -21.34 -11.18 -22.37
C MET A 1 -21.39 -11.68 -23.78
N LEU A 2 -20.70 -12.80 -24.05
CA LEU A 2 -20.74 -13.54 -25.31
C LEU A 2 -22.17 -13.98 -25.62
N GLN A 3 -22.62 -13.78 -26.86
CA GLN A 3 -23.96 -14.14 -27.33
C GLN A 3 -24.18 -15.66 -27.24
N ALA A 4 -23.16 -16.45 -27.59
CA ALA A 4 -23.21 -17.91 -27.53
C ALA A 4 -23.52 -18.45 -26.12
N LEU A 5 -23.20 -17.69 -25.07
CA LEU A 5 -23.36 -18.09 -23.67
C LEU A 5 -24.60 -17.47 -23.01
N ARG A 6 -25.38 -16.65 -23.71
CA ARG A 6 -26.54 -15.95 -23.11
C ARG A 6 -27.75 -16.84 -22.86
N THR A 7 -27.90 -17.88 -23.67
CA THR A 7 -29.09 -18.74 -23.68
C THR A 7 -28.96 -19.98 -22.82
N ILE A 8 -27.79 -20.19 -22.21
CA ILE A 8 -27.49 -21.37 -21.39
C ILE A 8 -27.42 -21.03 -19.90
N PRO A 9 -27.63 -22.00 -18.99
CA PRO A 9 -27.45 -21.82 -17.57
C PRO A 9 -26.07 -21.25 -17.20
N PRO A 10 -25.97 -20.36 -16.19
CA PRO A 10 -24.71 -19.74 -15.78
C PRO A 10 -23.61 -20.74 -15.44
N ALA A 11 -23.94 -21.87 -14.80
CA ALA A 11 -22.97 -22.92 -14.47
C ALA A 11 -22.35 -23.55 -15.73
N GLU A 12 -23.12 -23.65 -16.81
CA GLU A 12 -22.69 -24.25 -18.07
C GLU A 12 -21.84 -23.25 -18.88
N ALA A 13 -22.24 -21.98 -18.91
CA ALA A 13 -21.43 -20.89 -19.46
C ALA A 13 -20.04 -20.79 -18.79
N GLN A 14 -19.98 -20.99 -17.48
CA GLN A 14 -18.72 -21.01 -16.73
C GLN A 14 -17.80 -22.15 -17.16
N LYS A 15 -18.34 -23.36 -17.32
CA LYS A 15 -17.57 -24.50 -17.83
C LYS A 15 -16.99 -24.22 -19.21
N VAL A 16 -17.78 -23.65 -20.12
CA VAL A 16 -17.30 -23.29 -21.48
C VAL A 16 -16.13 -22.30 -21.40
N LEU A 17 -16.24 -21.26 -20.58
CA LEU A 17 -15.17 -20.27 -20.42
C LEU A 17 -13.90 -20.85 -19.79
N VAL A 18 -14.02 -21.77 -18.83
CA VAL A 18 -12.89 -22.47 -18.22
C VAL A 18 -12.16 -23.33 -19.27
N VAL A 19 -12.89 -24.16 -20.02
CA VAL A 19 -12.28 -25.00 -21.06
C VAL A 19 -11.61 -24.19 -22.17
N LEU A 20 -12.21 -23.05 -22.56
CA LEU A 20 -11.56 -22.12 -23.49
C LEU A 20 -10.27 -21.53 -22.91
N THR A 21 -10.24 -21.22 -21.61
CA THR A 21 -9.05 -20.72 -20.94
C THR A 21 -7.96 -21.77 -20.95
N GLU A 22 -8.27 -23.01 -20.56
CA GLU A 22 -7.31 -24.13 -20.55
C GLU A 22 -6.69 -24.39 -21.91
N ARG A 23 -7.49 -24.37 -22.98
CA ARG A 23 -7.01 -24.54 -24.37
C ARG A 23 -6.04 -23.45 -24.83
N LEU A 24 -6.06 -22.28 -24.19
CA LEU A 24 -5.20 -21.16 -24.53
C LEU A 24 -3.91 -21.11 -23.69
N LEU A 25 -3.83 -21.91 -22.62
CA LEU A 25 -2.63 -21.99 -21.79
C LEU A 25 -1.53 -22.82 -22.50
N PRO A 26 -0.25 -22.42 -22.36
CA PRO A 26 0.87 -23.14 -22.99
C PRO A 26 1.09 -24.53 -22.39
N ASN A 27 0.63 -24.76 -21.16
CA ASN A 27 0.65 -26.05 -20.49
C ASN A 27 -0.68 -26.20 -19.73
N PRO A 28 -1.72 -26.78 -20.35
CA PRO A 28 -3.00 -26.98 -19.66
C PRO A 28 -2.76 -27.87 -18.43
N PHE A 29 -3.43 -27.56 -17.32
CA PHE A 29 -3.44 -28.41 -16.13
C PHE A 29 -3.92 -29.84 -16.48
N ASP A 30 -3.78 -30.79 -15.57
CA ASP A 30 -4.34 -32.15 -15.71
C ASP A 30 -5.72 -32.07 -16.38
N GLN A 31 -5.88 -32.75 -17.52
CA GLN A 31 -7.04 -32.58 -18.39
C GLN A 31 -8.32 -33.00 -17.67
N TYR A 32 -9.00 -32.05 -17.05
CA TYR A 32 -10.32 -32.27 -16.49
C TYR A 32 -11.29 -32.48 -17.65
N SER A 33 -11.95 -33.65 -17.67
CA SER A 33 -12.99 -33.91 -18.67
C SER A 33 -14.26 -33.18 -18.25
N TYR A 34 -14.50 -32.02 -18.87
CA TYR A 34 -15.78 -31.33 -18.74
C TYR A 34 -16.74 -31.85 -19.82
N ASP A 35 -17.93 -32.28 -19.41
CA ASP A 35 -19.03 -32.58 -20.33
C ASP A 35 -19.58 -31.26 -20.89
N ILE A 36 -19.12 -30.88 -22.08
CA ILE A 36 -19.47 -29.65 -22.79
C ILE A 36 -19.69 -29.98 -24.26
N ASP A 37 -20.79 -29.49 -24.82
CA ASP A 37 -21.07 -29.59 -26.26
C ASP A 37 -19.90 -28.97 -27.09
N PRO A 38 -19.21 -29.77 -27.93
CA PRO A 38 -18.14 -29.29 -28.79
C PRO A 38 -18.58 -28.19 -29.76
N ALA A 39 -19.84 -28.19 -30.21
CA ALA A 39 -20.38 -27.16 -31.09
C ALA A 39 -20.45 -25.81 -30.37
N LEU A 40 -20.97 -25.80 -29.14
CA LEU A 40 -21.02 -24.61 -28.29
C LEU A 40 -19.63 -24.04 -28.02
N LEU A 41 -18.65 -24.90 -27.73
CA LEU A 41 -17.27 -24.50 -27.51
C LEU A 41 -16.66 -23.83 -28.74
N THR A 42 -16.92 -24.39 -29.92
CA THR A 42 -16.43 -23.89 -31.21
C THR A 42 -17.05 -22.53 -31.56
N ILE A 43 -18.37 -22.39 -31.38
CA ILE A 43 -19.09 -21.13 -31.61
C ILE A 43 -18.57 -20.04 -30.67
N THR A 44 -18.39 -20.37 -29.39
CA THR A 44 -17.89 -19.43 -28.38
C THR A 44 -16.45 -19.01 -28.68
N GLN A 45 -15.58 -19.94 -29.08
CA GLN A 45 -14.21 -19.63 -29.48
C GLN A 45 -14.16 -18.67 -30.68
N LYS A 46 -15.00 -18.91 -31.69
CA LYS A 46 -15.12 -18.04 -32.87
C LYS A 46 -15.62 -16.65 -32.49
N GLU A 47 -16.60 -16.56 -31.59
CA GLU A 47 -17.08 -15.27 -31.09
C GLU A 47 -15.98 -14.51 -30.33
N VAL A 48 -15.19 -15.19 -29.48
CA VAL A 48 -14.04 -14.58 -28.79
C VAL A 48 -13.03 -14.03 -29.81
N ARG A 49 -12.61 -14.84 -30.80
CA ARG A 49 -11.68 -14.40 -31.86
C ARG A 49 -12.18 -13.14 -32.57
N ASN A 50 -13.45 -13.13 -32.96
CA ASN A 50 -14.08 -11.98 -33.61
C ASN A 50 -14.07 -10.72 -32.72
N ARG A 51 -14.36 -10.86 -31.43
CA ARG A 51 -14.40 -9.75 -30.46
C ARG A 51 -13.03 -9.11 -30.22
N VAL A 52 -11.96 -9.91 -30.26
CA VAL A 52 -10.58 -9.43 -30.04
C VAL A 52 -9.82 -9.15 -31.34
N TYR A 53 -10.49 -9.24 -32.49
CA TYR A 53 -9.92 -9.05 -33.82
C TYR A 53 -8.70 -9.94 -34.09
N VAL A 54 -8.83 -11.23 -33.75
CA VAL A 54 -7.82 -12.27 -34.00
C VAL A 54 -8.30 -13.14 -35.16
N GLN A 55 -7.43 -13.35 -36.16
CA GLN A 55 -7.75 -14.21 -37.32
C GLN A 55 -7.89 -15.67 -36.88
N ASP A 56 -8.69 -16.47 -37.60
CA ASP A 56 -8.99 -17.86 -37.22
C ASP A 56 -7.76 -18.78 -37.14
N ASN A 57 -6.72 -18.49 -37.91
CA ASN A 57 -5.46 -19.24 -37.96
C ASN A 57 -4.33 -18.62 -37.11
N ASP A 58 -4.54 -17.45 -36.48
CA ASP A 58 -3.52 -16.81 -35.65
C ASP A 58 -3.49 -17.47 -34.26
N ASN A 59 -2.41 -18.21 -34.01
CA ASN A 59 -2.13 -18.88 -32.73
C ASN A 59 -0.88 -18.32 -32.04
N SER A 60 -0.46 -17.09 -32.39
CA SER A 60 0.68 -16.41 -31.78
C SER A 60 0.46 -16.14 -30.28
N ASP A 61 1.54 -15.97 -29.53
CA ASP A 61 1.50 -15.58 -28.10
C ASP A 61 0.65 -14.32 -27.89
N LYS A 62 0.79 -13.36 -28.80
CA LYS A 62 0.03 -12.10 -28.78
C LYS A 62 -1.48 -12.35 -28.94
N ALA A 63 -1.88 -13.21 -29.86
CA ALA A 63 -3.28 -13.60 -30.05
C ALA A 63 -3.82 -14.35 -28.82
N ARG A 64 -3.05 -15.31 -28.29
CA ARG A 64 -3.40 -16.05 -27.08
C ARG A 64 -3.60 -15.14 -25.88
N SER A 65 -2.67 -14.22 -25.62
CA SER A 65 -2.78 -13.24 -24.54
C SER A 65 -4.00 -12.32 -24.67
N LYS A 66 -4.32 -11.86 -25.89
CA LYS A 66 -5.54 -11.08 -26.15
C LYS A 66 -6.81 -11.86 -25.82
N MET A 67 -6.90 -13.10 -26.31
CA MET A 67 -8.05 -13.97 -26.06
C MET A 67 -8.19 -14.31 -24.57
N LEU A 68 -7.08 -14.66 -23.89
CA LEU A 68 -7.06 -14.93 -22.45
C LEU A 68 -7.53 -13.72 -21.64
N THR A 69 -7.05 -12.52 -21.97
CA THR A 69 -7.47 -11.28 -21.29
C THR A 69 -8.98 -11.06 -21.44
N PHE A 70 -9.52 -11.28 -22.64
CA PHE A 70 -10.95 -11.15 -22.89
C PHE A 70 -11.77 -12.20 -22.13
N ILE A 71 -11.36 -13.48 -22.18
CA ILE A 71 -12.05 -14.56 -21.47
C ILE A 71 -11.99 -14.35 -19.95
N SER A 72 -10.84 -13.95 -19.39
CA SER A 72 -10.74 -13.60 -17.96
C SER A 72 -11.69 -12.47 -17.57
N ASN A 73 -11.89 -11.47 -18.44
CA ASN A 73 -12.87 -10.42 -18.21
C ASN A 73 -14.30 -10.97 -18.25
N GLU A 74 -14.64 -11.82 -19.22
CA GLU A 74 -15.96 -12.45 -19.31
C GLU A 74 -16.25 -13.36 -18.10
N ILE A 75 -15.31 -14.20 -17.70
CA ILE A 75 -15.35 -14.99 -16.45
C ILE A 75 -15.58 -14.07 -15.26
N SER A 76 -14.82 -12.98 -15.16
CA SER A 76 -14.96 -12.01 -14.07
C SER A 76 -16.32 -11.30 -14.08
N THR A 77 -16.97 -11.15 -15.25
CA THR A 77 -18.32 -10.57 -15.33
C THR A 77 -19.44 -11.57 -15.05
N GLN A 78 -19.28 -12.84 -15.42
CA GLN A 78 -20.32 -13.88 -15.27
C GLN A 78 -20.24 -14.64 -13.94
N ILE A 79 -19.04 -14.86 -13.40
CA ILE A 79 -18.83 -15.66 -12.17
C ILE A 79 -18.92 -14.81 -10.91
N LEU A 80 -18.40 -13.58 -11.00
CA LEU A 80 -18.39 -12.66 -9.88
C LEU A 80 -19.61 -11.75 -10.00
N THR A 81 -20.72 -12.19 -9.39
CA THR A 81 -21.84 -11.30 -9.06
C THR A 81 -21.31 -10.03 -8.38
N TYR A 82 -22.07 -8.93 -8.45
CA TYR A 82 -21.69 -7.70 -7.76
C TYR A 82 -21.29 -7.95 -6.30
N ASP A 83 -22.08 -8.76 -5.58
CA ASP A 83 -21.79 -9.16 -4.21
C ASP A 83 -20.48 -9.93 -4.07
N ARG A 84 -20.18 -10.86 -4.97
CA ARG A 84 -18.89 -11.58 -4.96
C ARG A 84 -17.72 -10.65 -5.25
N LYS A 85 -17.87 -9.64 -6.12
CA LYS A 85 -16.84 -8.62 -6.37
C LYS A 85 -16.63 -7.74 -5.14
N GLN A 86 -17.70 -7.32 -4.47
CA GLN A 86 -17.60 -6.55 -3.24
C GLN A 86 -16.97 -7.37 -2.12
N ASN A 87 -17.42 -8.62 -1.91
CA ASN A 87 -16.83 -9.53 -0.92
C ASN A 87 -15.35 -9.81 -1.21
N ALA A 88 -14.97 -9.99 -2.48
CA ALA A 88 -13.57 -10.15 -2.86
C ALA A 88 -12.77 -8.88 -2.60
N LYS A 89 -13.31 -7.70 -2.93
CA LYS A 89 -12.69 -6.40 -2.66
C LYS A 89 -12.51 -6.18 -1.16
N GLU A 90 -13.53 -6.44 -0.35
CA GLU A 90 -13.45 -6.35 1.12
C GLU A 90 -12.42 -7.33 1.68
N ARG A 91 -12.37 -8.56 1.17
CA ARG A 91 -11.36 -9.54 1.59
C ARG A 91 -9.95 -9.09 1.21
N LEU A 92 -9.75 -8.52 0.02
CA LEU A 92 -8.46 -7.96 -0.40
C LEU A 92 -8.09 -6.73 0.43
N LEU A 93 -9.08 -5.89 0.77
CA LEU A 93 -8.92 -4.72 1.63
C LEU A 93 -8.43 -5.14 3.02
N LYS A 94 -9.12 -6.10 3.66
CA LYS A 94 -8.75 -6.65 4.97
C LYS A 94 -7.34 -7.26 4.97
N LYS A 95 -6.94 -7.85 3.84
CA LYS A 95 -5.60 -8.44 3.65
C LYS A 95 -4.54 -7.45 3.16
N GLY A 96 -4.88 -6.19 2.89
CA GLY A 96 -3.96 -5.20 2.31
C GLY A 96 -3.39 -5.59 0.96
N LEU A 97 -4.11 -6.45 0.24
CA LEU A 97 -3.76 -6.89 -1.11
C LEU A 97 -4.56 -6.12 -2.16
N LEU A 98 -5.34 -5.11 -1.74
CA LEU A 98 -6.08 -4.29 -2.65
C LEU A 98 -5.09 -3.33 -3.37
N PRO A 99 -5.06 -3.31 -4.71
CA PRO A 99 -4.19 -2.40 -5.44
C PRO A 99 -4.51 -0.92 -5.12
N LEU A 100 -3.49 -0.06 -5.05
CA LEU A 100 -3.66 1.37 -4.72
C LEU A 100 -4.70 2.06 -5.60
N ASN A 101 -4.74 1.75 -6.90
CA ASN A 101 -5.70 2.34 -7.85
C ASN A 101 -7.19 2.03 -7.56
N LYS A 102 -7.50 1.21 -6.55
CA LYS A 102 -8.86 0.94 -6.07
C LYS A 102 -9.25 1.76 -4.85
N TYR A 103 -8.33 2.55 -4.31
CA TYR A 103 -8.56 3.49 -3.22
C TYR A 103 -8.75 4.91 -3.76
N GLU A 104 -9.51 5.70 -3.01
CA GLU A 104 -9.58 7.16 -3.14
C GLU A 104 -8.50 7.78 -2.25
N LEU A 105 -7.61 8.58 -2.85
CA LEU A 105 -6.58 9.31 -2.10
C LEU A 105 -7.19 10.56 -1.46
N VAL A 106 -7.02 10.72 -0.15
CA VAL A 106 -7.51 11.88 0.61
C VAL A 106 -6.37 12.51 1.38
N PHE A 107 -6.26 13.83 1.33
CA PHE A 107 -5.27 14.58 2.08
C PHE A 107 -5.85 15.09 3.40
N ASN A 108 -5.16 14.83 4.51
CA ASN A 108 -5.47 15.46 5.78
C ASN A 108 -5.35 17.01 5.66
N PRO A 109 -6.21 17.82 6.31
CA PRO A 109 -6.02 19.27 6.37
C PRO A 109 -4.62 19.73 6.81
N THR A 110 -3.95 18.98 7.69
CA THR A 110 -2.57 19.26 8.12
C THR A 110 -1.54 19.04 7.02
N PHE A 111 -1.93 18.47 5.86
CA PHE A 111 -0.99 18.18 4.79
C PHE A 111 -0.27 19.43 4.25
N LYS A 112 -0.88 20.62 4.39
CA LYS A 112 -0.23 21.89 4.01
C LYS A 112 1.11 22.10 4.72
N GLU A 113 1.29 21.52 5.90
CA GLU A 113 2.56 21.57 6.62
C GLU A 113 3.66 20.81 5.87
N PHE A 114 3.36 19.85 4.99
CA PHE A 114 4.40 19.18 4.18
C PHE A 114 4.86 20.03 2.99
N GLU A 115 4.07 21.03 2.58
CA GLU A 115 4.41 21.90 1.45
C GLU A 115 5.66 22.75 1.73
N GLN A 116 5.93 23.10 3.00
CA GLN A 116 7.16 23.81 3.41
C GLN A 116 8.43 22.98 3.16
N PHE A 117 8.32 21.66 3.01
CA PHE A 117 9.43 20.75 2.67
C PHE A 117 9.47 20.44 1.17
N SER A 118 8.80 21.29 0.36
CA SER A 118 8.63 21.12 -1.09
C SER A 118 7.93 19.81 -1.50
N ILE A 119 7.10 19.26 -0.61
CA ILE A 119 6.25 18.11 -0.91
C ILE A 119 4.86 18.63 -1.32
N ARG A 120 4.62 18.64 -2.62
CA ARG A 120 3.32 19.05 -3.19
C ARG A 120 2.35 17.88 -3.22
N LYS A 121 1.04 18.16 -3.13
CA LYS A 121 -0.01 17.15 -3.33
C LYS A 121 0.16 16.37 -4.64
N SER A 122 0.52 17.06 -5.72
CA SER A 122 0.77 16.42 -7.01
C SER A 122 1.92 15.42 -7.00
N HIS A 123 2.92 15.57 -6.12
CA HIS A 123 3.97 14.56 -5.96
C HIS A 123 3.41 13.29 -5.34
N VAL A 124 2.59 13.43 -4.28
CA VAL A 124 1.95 12.29 -3.60
C VAL A 124 0.93 11.61 -4.51
N GLU A 125 0.13 12.37 -5.26
CA GLU A 125 -0.81 11.84 -6.26
C GLU A 125 -0.08 11.04 -7.35
N SER A 126 1.03 11.58 -7.87
CA SER A 126 1.84 10.88 -8.87
C SER A 126 2.44 9.59 -8.30
N SER A 127 2.95 9.65 -7.06
CA SER A 127 3.50 8.48 -6.36
C SER A 127 2.44 7.43 -6.04
N PHE A 128 1.23 7.85 -5.69
CA PHE A 128 0.09 6.98 -5.49
C PHE A 128 -0.37 6.28 -6.77
N ALA A 129 -0.33 6.98 -7.91
CA ALA A 129 -0.71 6.42 -9.20
C ALA A 129 0.31 5.39 -9.73
N LYS A 130 1.60 5.62 -9.48
CA LYS A 130 2.72 4.77 -9.93
C LYS A 130 3.80 4.66 -8.86
N PRO A 131 3.56 3.89 -7.79
CA PRO A 131 4.58 3.66 -6.77
C PRO A 131 5.65 2.71 -7.30
N ASP A 132 6.91 2.94 -6.94
CA ASP A 132 7.98 1.97 -7.15
C ASP A 132 7.92 0.85 -6.10
N SER A 133 7.43 1.18 -4.90
CA SER A 133 7.22 0.21 -3.83
C SER A 133 6.00 0.56 -2.99
N VAL A 134 5.33 -0.49 -2.51
CA VAL A 134 4.18 -0.38 -1.60
C VAL A 134 4.35 -1.41 -0.49
N TYR A 135 4.15 -0.98 0.74
CA TYR A 135 4.22 -1.81 1.92
C TYR A 135 2.96 -1.60 2.76
N HIS A 136 2.26 -2.70 3.03
CA HIS A 136 1.05 -2.70 3.85
C HIS A 136 1.37 -3.24 5.23
N VAL A 137 1.03 -2.47 6.26
CA VAL A 137 1.18 -2.84 7.66
C VAL A 137 -0.21 -3.07 8.24
N HIS A 138 -0.52 -4.33 8.49
CA HIS A 138 -1.78 -4.75 9.06
C HIS A 138 -1.78 -4.55 10.56
N ILE A 139 -2.73 -3.75 11.03
CA ILE A 139 -2.93 -3.55 12.46
C ILE A 139 -4.12 -4.37 12.96
N ASP A 140 -5.27 -4.23 12.29
CA ASP A 140 -6.48 -5.02 12.52
C ASP A 140 -7.25 -5.23 11.21
N ASP A 141 -8.43 -5.85 11.29
CA ASP A 141 -9.31 -6.10 10.14
C ASP A 141 -9.84 -4.82 9.46
N LYS A 142 -9.64 -3.63 10.05
CA LYS A 142 -10.25 -2.35 9.61
C LYS A 142 -9.20 -1.30 9.24
N VAL A 143 -8.02 -1.35 9.81
CA VAL A 143 -6.98 -0.33 9.74
C VAL A 143 -5.69 -0.97 9.23
N THR A 144 -5.32 -0.55 8.04
CA THR A 144 -4.03 -0.85 7.41
C THR A 144 -3.28 0.46 7.24
N ILE A 145 -2.03 0.48 7.65
CA ILE A 145 -1.12 1.56 7.27
C ILE A 145 -0.50 1.18 5.94
N ILE A 146 -0.50 2.14 5.02
CA ILE A 146 0.06 1.96 3.69
C ILE A 146 1.21 2.92 3.55
N LEU A 147 2.39 2.37 3.36
CA LEU A 147 3.58 3.09 2.98
C LEU A 147 3.75 2.88 1.48
N PHE A 148 3.89 3.95 0.73
CA PHE A 148 4.24 3.83 -0.68
C PHE A 148 5.31 4.85 -1.01
N ALA A 149 6.20 4.47 -1.92
CA ALA A 149 7.27 5.35 -2.34
C ALA A 149 7.51 5.35 -3.83
N THR A 150 7.98 6.51 -4.27
CA THR A 150 8.46 6.73 -5.64
C THR A 150 9.82 7.40 -5.59
N ILE A 151 10.70 6.91 -6.44
CA ILE A 151 12.04 7.41 -6.67
C ILE A 151 11.95 8.48 -7.74
N PHE A 152 12.37 9.69 -7.39
CA PHE A 152 12.51 10.80 -8.31
C PHE A 152 13.98 10.88 -8.72
N ASN A 153 14.25 10.47 -9.96
CA ASN A 153 15.56 10.64 -10.56
C ASN A 153 15.76 12.11 -10.92
N ASN A 154 16.95 12.60 -10.62
CA ASN A 154 17.44 13.92 -11.03
C ASN A 154 18.74 13.69 -11.83
N ASP A 155 19.08 14.63 -12.71
CA ASP A 155 20.32 14.55 -13.51
C ASP A 155 21.56 14.56 -12.59
N ASP A 156 21.47 15.25 -11.45
CA ASP A 156 22.46 15.18 -10.38
C ASP A 156 22.15 14.00 -9.43
N PRO A 157 23.03 12.99 -9.33
CA PRO A 157 22.88 11.87 -8.39
C PRO A 157 22.71 12.30 -6.94
N ASN A 158 23.29 13.43 -6.51
CA ASN A 158 23.16 13.94 -5.15
C ASN A 158 21.74 14.46 -4.86
N HIS A 159 21.01 14.85 -5.90
CA HIS A 159 19.64 15.32 -5.79
C HIS A 159 18.61 14.24 -6.12
N LYS A 160 19.04 12.99 -6.28
CA LYS A 160 18.14 11.84 -6.33
C LYS A 160 17.48 11.66 -4.96
N PHE A 161 16.15 11.59 -4.96
CA PHE A 161 15.39 11.43 -3.72
C PHE A 161 14.23 10.44 -3.88
N MET A 162 13.82 9.87 -2.75
CA MET A 162 12.58 9.11 -2.62
C MET A 162 11.53 9.98 -1.94
N LEU A 163 10.32 9.95 -2.46
CA LEU A 163 9.15 10.42 -1.72
C LEU A 163 8.52 9.23 -1.03
N LEU A 164 8.61 9.17 0.30
CA LEU A 164 7.89 8.20 1.12
C LEU A 164 6.59 8.82 1.60
N SER A 165 5.46 8.24 1.20
CA SER A 165 4.13 8.66 1.66
C SER A 165 3.56 7.62 2.61
N ILE A 166 2.98 8.09 3.71
CA ILE A 166 2.36 7.28 4.75
C ILE A 166 0.88 7.66 4.80
N GLY A 167 0.04 6.66 4.59
CA GLY A 167 -1.41 6.80 4.66
C GLY A 167 -2.04 5.74 5.54
N ILE A 168 -3.25 6.03 5.99
CA ILE A 168 -4.07 5.11 6.75
C ILE A 168 -5.32 4.79 5.93
N THR A 169 -5.70 3.52 5.87
CA THR A 169 -6.96 3.13 5.24
C THR A 169 -8.16 3.50 6.10
N ASP A 170 -9.13 4.19 5.50
CA ASP A 170 -10.50 4.29 6.02
C ASP A 170 -11.46 3.80 4.93
N LYS A 171 -11.97 2.58 5.08
CA LYS A 171 -12.80 1.90 4.07
C LYS A 171 -12.11 1.87 2.71
N ASN A 172 -12.65 2.56 1.71
CA ASN A 172 -12.11 2.66 0.35
C ASN A 172 -11.19 3.87 0.15
N LYS A 173 -10.80 4.56 1.23
CA LYS A 173 -9.96 5.76 1.19
C LYS A 173 -8.60 5.49 1.81
N ILE A 174 -7.60 6.20 1.31
CA ILE A 174 -6.29 6.30 1.95
C ILE A 174 -6.11 7.75 2.36
N VAL A 175 -6.13 7.99 3.67
CA VAL A 175 -5.91 9.31 4.24
C VAL A 175 -4.41 9.49 4.45
N ILE A 176 -3.79 10.40 3.71
CA ILE A 176 -2.37 10.73 3.84
C ILE A 176 -2.16 11.48 5.15
N THR A 177 -1.36 10.89 6.03
CA THR A 177 -1.00 11.44 7.32
C THR A 177 0.40 12.02 7.32
N SER A 178 1.31 11.49 6.50
CA SER A 178 2.66 12.01 6.39
C SER A 178 3.26 11.78 5.00
N ALA A 179 4.19 12.65 4.64
CA ALA A 179 5.04 12.46 3.48
C ALA A 179 6.45 12.97 3.80
N LEU A 180 7.47 12.23 3.38
CA LEU A 180 8.87 12.49 3.66
C LEU A 180 9.67 12.46 2.37
N ARG A 181 10.56 13.44 2.21
CA ARG A 181 11.51 13.50 1.10
C ARG A 181 12.87 13.04 1.58
N ILE A 182 13.32 11.90 1.07
CA ILE A 182 14.54 11.23 1.54
C ILE A 182 15.58 11.27 0.43
N TYR A 183 16.59 12.14 0.55
CA TYR A 183 17.69 12.21 -0.41
C TYR A 183 18.66 11.05 -0.21
N TYR A 184 19.13 10.49 -1.32
CA TYR A 184 19.99 9.31 -1.30
C TYR A 184 21.39 9.65 -0.80
N SER A 185 21.82 10.90 -0.94
CA SER A 185 23.07 11.42 -0.37
C SER A 185 23.02 11.60 1.14
N ASP A 186 21.81 11.69 1.71
CA ASP A 186 21.63 12.04 3.12
C ASP A 186 21.64 10.81 4.02
N ILE A 187 21.28 9.65 3.47
CA ILE A 187 21.32 8.35 4.14
C ILE A 187 22.35 7.49 3.42
N GLU A 188 23.07 6.60 4.11
CA GLU A 188 23.99 5.67 3.47
C GLU A 188 23.21 4.62 2.66
N TYR A 189 22.77 5.01 1.46
CA TYR A 189 21.90 4.22 0.62
C TYR A 189 22.68 3.18 -0.18
N SER A 190 22.23 1.93 -0.16
CA SER A 190 22.58 0.94 -1.16
C SER A 190 21.40 0.71 -2.11
N ASN A 191 21.68 0.40 -3.39
CA ASN A 191 20.65 0.12 -4.40
C ASN A 191 19.68 -1.02 -4.01
N ASP A 192 20.06 -1.83 -3.03
CA ASP A 192 19.29 -2.99 -2.55
C ASP A 192 18.36 -2.66 -1.38
N PHE A 193 18.33 -1.42 -0.90
CA PHE A 193 17.48 -1.05 0.23
C PHE A 193 16.00 -1.19 -0.11
N ASN A 194 15.29 -1.95 0.72
CA ASN A 194 13.84 -1.96 0.73
C ASN A 194 13.28 -0.75 1.49
N LEU A 195 11.98 -0.48 1.33
CA LEU A 195 11.30 0.67 1.92
C LEU A 195 11.48 0.79 3.44
N ASN A 196 11.47 -0.36 4.14
CA ASN A 196 11.63 -0.40 5.59
C ASN A 196 13.06 -0.03 6.00
N GLN A 197 14.08 -0.55 5.29
CA GLN A 197 15.48 -0.20 5.54
C GLN A 197 15.75 1.30 5.31
N MET A 198 15.18 1.89 4.25
CA MET A 198 15.30 3.33 4.01
C MET A 198 14.63 4.16 5.11
N LEU A 199 13.44 3.74 5.56
CA LEU A 199 12.76 4.39 6.67
C LEU A 199 13.59 4.31 7.96
N ILE A 200 14.19 3.16 8.26
CA ILE A 200 15.08 2.99 9.42
C ILE A 200 16.28 3.92 9.31
N ALA A 201 17.00 3.93 8.19
CA ALA A 201 18.17 4.80 7.99
C ALA A 201 17.81 6.29 8.07
N PHE A 202 16.66 6.68 7.54
CA PHE A 202 16.15 8.04 7.68
C PHE A 202 15.90 8.40 9.15
N LEU A 203 15.30 7.49 9.91
CA LEU A 203 14.96 7.74 11.31
C LEU A 203 16.19 7.66 12.22
N GLU A 204 17.17 6.80 11.94
CA GLU A 204 18.50 6.83 12.57
C GLU A 204 19.13 8.22 12.47
N LYS A 205 18.99 8.87 11.31
CA LYS A 205 19.56 10.20 11.10
C LYS A 205 18.72 11.32 11.72
N TYR A 206 17.41 11.30 11.55
CA TYR A 206 16.57 12.47 11.84
C TYR A 206 15.61 12.31 13.01
N ALA A 207 15.40 11.10 13.54
CA ALA A 207 14.51 10.93 14.68
C ALA A 207 15.09 11.56 15.95
N LEU A 208 14.20 12.03 16.81
CA LEU A 208 14.56 12.51 18.14
C LEU A 208 14.65 11.31 19.07
N LEU A 209 15.85 11.06 19.58
CA LEU A 209 16.09 10.02 20.56
C LEU A 209 15.48 10.45 21.90
N SER A 210 14.61 9.63 22.47
CA SER A 210 14.12 9.80 23.84
C SER A 210 14.81 8.79 24.73
N ARG A 211 15.52 9.26 25.76
CA ARG A 211 16.06 8.38 26.81
C ARG A 211 14.99 8.19 27.88
N THR A 212 14.52 6.97 28.09
CA THR A 212 13.67 6.64 29.24
C THR A 212 14.52 6.68 30.52
N PRO A 213 14.12 7.42 31.57
CA PRO A 213 14.98 7.67 32.75
C PRO A 213 15.35 6.44 33.60
N ASN A 214 14.70 5.28 33.42
CA ASN A 214 14.71 4.19 34.39
C ASN A 214 15.25 2.84 33.87
N GLU A 215 15.91 2.80 32.71
CA GLU A 215 16.61 1.59 32.24
C GLU A 215 18.07 1.91 31.96
N ASP A 216 18.95 0.96 32.28
CA ASP A 216 20.41 1.07 32.27
C ASP A 216 20.96 1.53 30.90
N SER A 217 21.16 2.84 30.79
CA SER A 217 22.15 3.64 30.03
C SER A 217 22.71 3.19 28.66
N SER A 218 22.16 2.22 27.94
CA SER A 218 22.76 1.71 26.69
C SER A 218 21.83 1.51 25.49
N MET A 219 20.52 1.71 25.62
CA MET A 219 19.64 1.72 24.45
C MET A 219 19.32 3.15 24.01
N GLU A 220 20.08 3.66 23.05
CA GLU A 220 19.59 4.73 22.18
C GLU A 220 18.42 4.20 21.35
N ARG A 221 17.22 4.28 21.92
CA ARG A 221 16.01 4.01 21.15
C ARG A 221 15.73 5.22 20.30
N ILE A 222 16.05 5.08 19.02
CA ILE A 222 15.33 5.79 17.98
C ILE A 222 13.85 5.59 18.32
N LEU A 223 13.07 6.67 18.34
CA LEU A 223 11.61 6.59 18.37
C LEU A 223 11.18 5.99 17.02
N VAL A 224 11.51 4.72 16.81
CA VAL A 224 11.17 3.74 15.77
C VAL A 224 11.16 2.42 16.51
N ASP A 225 10.43 2.41 17.61
CA ASP A 225 10.18 1.17 18.27
C ASP A 225 9.13 0.46 17.40
N TYR A 226 9.58 -0.54 16.65
CA TYR A 226 8.85 -1.80 16.57
C TYR A 226 8.78 -2.42 17.97
N ALA A 227 8.25 -1.68 18.94
CA ALA A 227 7.96 -2.24 20.23
C ALA A 227 6.55 -2.80 20.13
N VAL A 228 6.49 -4.12 20.03
CA VAL A 228 5.65 -4.82 20.99
C VAL A 228 6.14 -4.37 22.37
N ILE A 229 5.63 -3.24 22.89
CA ILE A 229 5.87 -2.85 24.28
C ILE A 229 5.13 -3.91 25.08
N ASN A 230 5.86 -4.96 25.45
CA ASN A 230 5.41 -5.84 26.49
C ASN A 230 5.36 -5.01 27.77
N THR A 231 4.12 -4.81 28.24
CA THR A 231 3.73 -4.36 29.58
C THR A 231 4.03 -2.91 29.98
N PHE A 232 3.00 -2.07 29.95
CA PHE A 232 2.81 -1.03 30.98
C PHE A 232 1.77 -1.58 31.97
N ASP A 233 2.00 -1.51 33.28
CA ASP A 233 0.98 -1.95 34.25
C ASP A 233 -0.13 -0.89 34.36
N ILE A 234 -1.22 -1.08 33.61
CA ILE A 234 -2.37 -0.15 33.50
C ILE A 234 -3.25 -0.17 34.77
N LYS A 235 -2.87 -0.87 35.85
CA LYS A 235 -3.66 -1.00 37.09
C LYS A 235 -4.09 0.32 37.75
N LYS A 236 -3.55 1.49 37.35
CA LYS A 236 -3.97 2.81 37.86
C LYS A 236 -4.99 3.57 37.01
N PHE A 237 -5.40 3.10 35.83
CA PHE A 237 -6.24 3.91 34.93
C PHE A 237 -7.70 3.45 34.87
N LYS A 238 -8.61 4.28 35.39
CA LYS A 238 -10.07 4.11 35.30
C LYS A 238 -10.62 4.86 34.08
N GLY A 239 -11.07 4.10 33.08
CA GLY A 239 -12.19 4.41 32.18
C GLY A 239 -12.10 5.64 31.26
N GLY A 240 -12.06 5.39 29.95
CA GLY A 240 -12.68 6.27 28.94
C GLY A 240 -11.85 7.41 28.37
N GLU A 241 -10.64 7.66 28.87
CA GLU A 241 -9.78 8.70 28.31
C GLU A 241 -9.11 8.24 27.01
N THR A 242 -9.28 9.00 25.93
CA THR A 242 -8.45 8.93 24.73
C THR A 242 -6.98 8.98 25.15
N PHE A 243 -6.16 8.06 24.64
CA PHE A 243 -4.70 8.21 24.68
C PHE A 243 -4.35 9.43 23.84
N ASN A 244 -4.41 10.62 24.42
CA ASN A 244 -3.47 11.66 24.04
C ASN A 244 -2.12 11.11 24.46
N PHE A 245 -1.26 10.80 23.49
CA PHE A 245 0.16 10.86 23.81
C PHE A 245 0.35 12.25 24.41
N ASN A 246 0.57 12.31 25.72
CA ASN A 246 1.30 13.42 26.28
C ASN A 246 2.67 13.29 25.63
N ILE A 247 2.81 13.85 24.41
CA ILE A 247 4.07 14.27 23.84
C ILE A 247 4.79 14.90 25.03
N LEU A 248 5.89 14.26 25.44
CA LEU A 248 6.60 14.48 26.69
C LEU A 248 6.40 15.92 27.19
N LYS A 249 5.80 16.11 28.37
CA LYS A 249 5.49 17.43 28.96
C LYS A 249 6.71 18.35 29.19
N SER A 250 7.89 17.97 28.73
CA SER A 250 9.13 18.75 28.73
C SER A 250 9.61 19.12 27.31
N TYR A 251 8.75 18.98 26.29
CA TYR A 251 9.16 19.03 24.90
C TYR A 251 8.67 20.31 24.22
N ASN A 252 9.58 21.08 23.60
CA ASN A 252 9.23 22.34 22.93
C ASN A 252 8.58 22.04 21.56
N PRO A 253 7.27 22.30 21.37
CA PRO A 253 6.58 22.08 20.10
C PRO A 253 7.11 22.96 18.96
N GLU A 254 7.84 24.05 19.25
CA GLU A 254 8.39 24.94 18.22
C GLU A 254 9.50 24.27 17.39
N ASN A 255 10.29 23.36 17.98
CA ASN A 255 11.43 22.69 17.33
C ASN A 255 11.09 21.28 16.81
N SER A 256 9.83 20.86 16.94
CA SER A 256 9.39 19.50 16.62
C SER A 256 8.11 19.52 15.81
N ARG A 257 8.27 19.63 14.49
CA ARG A 257 7.13 19.79 13.57
C ARG A 257 6.47 18.47 13.16
N TYR A 258 7.12 17.34 13.44
CA TYR A 258 6.63 16.04 12.99
C TYR A 258 6.55 15.03 14.13
N ALA A 259 5.32 14.68 14.50
CA ALA A 259 5.02 13.45 15.22
C ALA A 259 4.21 12.55 14.29
N SER A 260 4.77 11.41 13.89
CA SER A 260 3.96 10.32 13.35
C SER A 260 3.61 9.40 14.51
N ALA A 261 2.34 9.06 14.63
CA ALA A 261 1.86 8.03 15.53
C ALA A 261 0.98 7.08 14.73
N ALA A 262 1.32 5.81 14.75
CA ALA A 262 0.53 4.69 14.27
C ALA A 262 -0.08 4.03 15.49
N TYR A 263 -1.39 4.20 15.56
CA TYR A 263 -2.38 3.61 16.44
C TYR A 263 -1.92 2.79 17.65
N VAL A 264 -2.49 3.19 18.78
CA VAL A 264 -2.46 2.52 20.08
C VAL A 264 -3.69 1.63 20.19
N PHE A 265 -3.50 0.32 20.32
CA PHE A 265 -4.60 -0.58 20.67
C PHE A 265 -4.42 -1.12 22.08
N LYS A 266 -5.51 -1.12 22.83
CA LYS A 266 -5.62 -1.89 24.06
C LYS A 266 -5.83 -3.35 23.67
N THR A 267 -4.95 -4.26 24.07
CA THR A 267 -5.14 -5.70 23.82
C THR A 267 -6.25 -6.27 24.72
N GLU A 268 -6.73 -7.48 24.41
CA GLU A 268 -7.67 -8.24 25.26
C GLU A 268 -7.16 -8.38 26.71
N PHE A 269 -5.84 -8.43 26.87
CA PHE A 269 -5.17 -8.20 28.15
C PHE A 269 -5.18 -6.70 28.43
N LYS A 270 -6.00 -6.25 29.40
CA LYS A 270 -6.27 -4.84 29.76
C LYS A 270 -5.02 -3.98 30.07
N THR A 271 -3.83 -4.54 30.04
CA THR A 271 -2.52 -3.95 30.37
C THR A 271 -1.57 -3.79 29.18
N THR A 272 -1.87 -4.29 27.98
CA THR A 272 -0.91 -4.20 26.87
C THR A 272 -1.37 -3.20 25.80
N ILE A 273 -0.43 -2.37 25.35
CA ILE A 273 -0.58 -1.44 24.23
C ILE A 273 0.25 -1.96 23.08
N LYS A 274 -0.36 -2.13 21.90
CA LYS A 274 0.40 -2.38 20.65
C LYS A 274 0.59 -1.05 19.92
N LEU A 275 1.85 -0.71 19.66
CA LEU A 275 2.29 0.43 18.86
C LEU A 275 2.93 -0.12 17.59
N TYR A 276 2.55 0.41 16.42
CA TYR A 276 3.09 -0.08 15.16
C TYR A 276 4.23 0.78 14.63
N TYR A 277 4.14 2.11 14.77
CA TYR A 277 5.15 3.10 14.43
C TYR A 277 4.84 4.42 15.12
N ALA A 278 5.66 4.91 16.04
CA ALA A 278 5.62 6.33 16.38
C ALA A 278 7.02 6.89 16.28
N PHE A 279 7.18 7.97 15.52
CA PHE A 279 8.44 8.65 15.39
C PHE A 279 8.26 10.16 15.43
N ILE A 280 9.22 10.84 16.05
CA ILE A 280 9.30 12.30 16.03
C ILE A 280 10.57 12.67 15.30
N ILE A 281 10.48 13.54 14.30
CA ILE A 281 11.63 13.98 13.49
C ILE A 281 12.10 15.33 14.01
N ASN A 282 13.42 15.48 14.15
CA ASN A 282 14.06 16.77 14.37
C ASN A 282 13.90 17.62 13.10
N ALA A 283 12.91 18.52 13.12
CA ALA A 283 12.55 19.32 11.97
C ALA A 283 13.70 20.23 11.53
N ASP A 284 14.43 20.84 12.46
CA ASP A 284 15.54 21.76 12.15
C ASP A 284 16.68 21.04 11.44
N LYS A 285 17.07 19.86 11.94
CA LYS A 285 18.09 19.03 11.29
C LYS A 285 17.65 18.62 9.89
N TYR A 286 16.39 18.25 9.74
CA TYR A 286 15.84 17.81 8.46
C TYR A 286 15.75 18.97 7.46
N THR A 287 15.27 20.14 7.87
CA THR A 287 15.20 21.33 6.99
C THR A 287 16.57 21.84 6.60
N GLN A 288 17.55 21.79 7.50
CA GLN A 288 18.93 22.12 7.20
C GLN A 288 19.50 21.21 6.10
N ASP A 289 19.28 19.90 6.18
CA ASP A 289 19.74 18.97 5.14
C ASP A 289 18.98 19.16 3.82
N LEU A 290 17.66 19.39 3.86
CA LEU A 290 16.88 19.73 2.66
C LEU A 290 17.41 20.99 1.96
N SER A 291 17.87 22.00 2.71
CA SER A 291 18.41 23.23 2.11
C SER A 291 19.69 23.00 1.27
N LYS A 292 20.49 21.97 1.61
CA LYS A 292 21.65 21.53 0.80
C LYS A 292 21.23 21.04 -0.59
N HIS A 293 19.96 20.65 -0.73
CA HIS A 293 19.35 20.17 -1.96
C HIS A 293 18.54 21.23 -2.71
N GLY A 294 18.73 22.50 -2.37
CA GLY A 294 18.01 23.62 -3.00
C GLY A 294 16.53 23.70 -2.62
N VAL A 295 16.09 22.98 -1.58
CA VAL A 295 14.74 23.09 -1.04
C VAL A 295 14.67 24.33 -0.16
N LEU A 296 13.96 25.35 -0.63
CA LEU A 296 13.67 26.55 0.15
C LEU A 296 12.58 26.23 1.17
N VAL A 297 12.95 26.15 2.45
CA VAL A 297 12.02 25.96 3.55
C VAL A 297 11.63 27.32 4.11
N SER A 298 10.35 27.69 3.98
CA SER A 298 9.77 28.81 4.72
C SER A 298 9.31 28.31 6.09
N LEU A 299 10.05 28.66 7.15
CA LEU A 299 9.70 28.31 8.52
C LEU A 299 8.51 29.09 9.06
#